data_AF-A0A925GA51-F1
#
_entry.id   AF-A0A925GA51-F1
#
_cell.length_a   1.000
_cell.length_b   1.000
_cell.length_c   1.000
_cell.angle_alpha   90.00
_cell.angle_beta   90.00
_cell.angle_gamma   90.00
#
_symmetry.space_group_name_H-M   'P 1'
#
loop_
_entity.id
_entity.type
_entity.pdbx_description
1 polymer ?
#
loop_
_entity_poly.entity_id
_entity_poly.type
_entity_poly.pdbx_seq_one_letter_code
_entity_poly.pdbx_strand_id
1 'polypeptide(L)'
;QFREIPGIMEYKAKPEYEKCVAISTKASLREMMLPGAIALIVPIIVGFAFGPEVLGGLLAGVTVSGVLMGMFQSNAGGAWDNAKKSFEKGVEINGETYYKKSEPHKASVTGDTVGDPFKDTSGPSMNILIKLMSIVSLIIAPHIHVDGNETSTVKHEIRKEIKVAEVKSVIQPIK
;
A
#
# COMPACT_ATOMS: atom_id res chain seq x y z
N GLN A 1 36.47 8.40 0.42
CA GLN A 1 36.50 9.84 0.79
C GLN A 1 37.30 10.13 2.07
N PHE A 2 36.81 9.88 3.29
CA PHE A 2 37.55 10.25 4.53
C PHE A 2 38.96 9.66 4.66
N ARG A 3 39.22 8.47 4.10
CA ARG A 3 40.54 7.83 4.06
C ARG A 3 41.43 8.30 2.91
N GLU A 4 40.82 8.73 1.80
CA GLU A 4 41.50 8.88 0.50
C GLU A 4 41.79 10.33 0.14
N ILE A 5 41.03 11.28 0.69
CA ILE A 5 41.18 12.71 0.42
C ILE A 5 41.74 13.36 1.69
N PRO A 6 43.04 13.75 1.70
CA PRO A 6 43.66 14.41 2.84
C PRO A 6 42.97 15.75 3.15
N GLY A 7 42.86 16.10 4.44
CA GLY A 7 42.30 17.39 4.87
C GLY A 7 40.78 17.47 4.95
N ILE A 8 40.02 16.41 4.63
CA ILE A 8 38.54 16.41 4.81
C ILE A 8 38.16 16.47 6.29
N MET A 9 38.77 15.64 7.14
CA MET A 9 38.49 15.61 8.59
C MET A 9 38.94 16.90 9.29
N GLU A 10 39.85 17.64 8.66
CA GLU A 10 40.38 18.93 9.12
C GLU A 10 39.61 20.12 8.52
N TYR A 11 38.55 19.87 7.75
CA TYR A 11 37.73 20.89 7.06
C TYR A 11 38.49 21.76 6.05
N LYS A 12 39.65 21.31 5.57
CA LYS A 12 40.48 22.02 4.57
C LYS A 12 40.19 21.59 3.14
N ALA A 13 39.64 20.38 2.94
CA ALA A 13 39.25 19.85 1.64
C ALA A 13 37.73 19.67 1.55
N LYS A 14 37.14 19.96 0.39
CA LYS A 14 35.70 19.79 0.15
C LYS A 14 35.37 18.32 -0.13
N PRO A 15 34.35 17.74 0.56
CA PRO A 15 33.83 16.42 0.23
C PRO A 15 33.19 16.37 -1.16
N GLU A 16 33.18 15.19 -1.77
CA GLU A 16 32.54 14.97 -3.07
C GLU A 16 31.07 14.57 -2.84
N TYR A 17 30.21 15.56 -2.62
CA TYR A 17 28.79 15.34 -2.36
C TYR A 17 28.04 14.73 -3.56
N GLU A 18 28.45 15.08 -4.78
CA GLU A 18 27.84 14.58 -6.03
C GLU A 18 27.88 13.06 -6.12
N LYS A 19 28.96 12.42 -5.63
CA LYS A 19 29.07 10.95 -5.62
C LYS A 19 28.03 10.31 -4.71
N CYS A 20 27.80 10.88 -3.52
CA CYS A 20 26.77 10.37 -2.59
C CYS A 20 25.36 10.50 -3.19
N VAL A 21 25.07 11.63 -3.84
CA VAL A 21 23.80 11.85 -4.54
C VAL A 21 23.62 10.85 -5.68
N ALA A 22 24.64 10.66 -6.53
CA ALA A 22 24.57 9.74 -7.66
C ALA A 22 24.30 8.29 -7.22
N ILE A 23 24.89 7.85 -6.10
CA ILE A 23 24.67 6.51 -5.55
C ILE A 23 23.23 6.35 -5.08
N SER A 24 22.72 7.28 -4.26
CA SER A 24 21.36 7.18 -3.72
C SER A 24 20.30 7.29 -4.82
N THR A 25 20.47 8.19 -5.80
CA THR A 25 19.56 8.33 -6.95
C THR A 25 19.54 7.07 -7.82
N LYS A 26 20.71 6.50 -8.13
CA LYS A 26 20.76 5.29 -8.97
C LYS A 26 20.11 4.10 -8.27
N ALA A 27 20.35 3.94 -6.96
CA ALA A 27 19.76 2.88 -6.16
C ALA A 27 18.23 3.06 -6.06
N SER A 28 17.74 4.27 -5.72
CA SER A 28 16.31 4.50 -5.54
C SER A 28 15.50 4.26 -6.81
N LEU A 29 15.99 4.72 -7.97
CA LEU A 29 15.33 4.49 -9.26
C LEU A 29 15.27 3.01 -9.63
N ARG A 30 16.32 2.25 -9.34
CA ARG A 30 16.37 0.81 -9.65
C ARG A 30 15.45 0.01 -8.74
N GLU A 31 15.58 0.22 -7.43
CA GLU A 31 14.91 -0.62 -6.42
C GLU A 31 13.41 -0.30 -6.30
N MET A 32 12.97 0.92 -6.61
CA MET A 32 11.54 1.30 -6.56
C MET A 32 10.69 0.56 -7.62
N MET A 33 11.30 0.12 -8.72
CA MET A 33 10.57 -0.56 -9.81
C MET A 33 9.91 -1.86 -9.34
N LEU A 34 10.59 -2.64 -8.50
CA LEU A 34 10.11 -3.97 -8.11
C LEU A 34 8.87 -3.90 -7.20
N PRO A 35 8.86 -3.15 -6.07
CA PRO A 35 7.67 -3.00 -5.25
C PRO A 35 6.48 -2.39 -6.01
N GLY A 36 6.74 -1.42 -6.90
CA GLY A 36 5.70 -0.83 -7.75
C GLY A 36 5.10 -1.82 -8.73
N ALA A 37 5.93 -2.64 -9.37
CA ALA A 37 5.48 -3.68 -10.29
C ALA A 37 4.64 -4.75 -9.56
N ILE A 38 5.04 -5.17 -8.36
CA ILE A 38 4.27 -6.14 -7.56
C ILE A 38 2.86 -5.60 -7.26
N ALA A 39 2.74 -4.35 -6.82
CA ALA A 39 1.45 -3.75 -6.49
C ALA A 39 0.49 -3.67 -7.70
N LEU A 40 1.01 -3.53 -8.92
CA LEU A 40 0.21 -3.46 -10.14
C LEU A 40 -0.11 -4.84 -10.73
N ILE A 41 0.88 -5.74 -10.79
CA ILE A 41 0.78 -7.01 -11.52
C ILE A 41 0.02 -8.05 -10.71
N VAL A 42 0.21 -8.12 -9.39
CA VAL A 42 -0.39 -9.17 -8.55
C VAL A 42 -1.92 -9.17 -8.63
N PRO A 43 -2.65 -8.03 -8.48
CA PRO A 43 -4.10 -8.02 -8.61
C PRO A 43 -4.59 -8.49 -9.98
N ILE A 44 -3.87 -8.15 -11.05
CA ILE A 44 -4.20 -8.56 -12.43
C ILE A 44 -4.07 -10.08 -12.56
N ILE A 45 -2.93 -10.64 -12.16
CA ILE A 45 -2.70 -12.09 -12.25
C ILE A 45 -3.74 -12.83 -11.41
N VAL A 46 -3.97 -12.39 -10.16
CA VAL A 46 -4.91 -13.09 -9.27
C VAL A 46 -6.34 -12.97 -9.78
N GLY A 47 -6.76 -11.78 -10.22
CA GLY A 47 -8.11 -11.56 -10.74
C GLY A 47 -8.42 -12.39 -11.98
N PHE A 48 -7.52 -12.44 -12.96
CA PHE A 48 -7.77 -13.19 -14.21
C PHE A 48 -7.51 -14.69 -14.08
N ALA A 49 -6.60 -15.14 -13.22
CA ALA A 49 -6.29 -16.57 -13.08
C ALA A 49 -7.18 -17.30 -12.08
N PHE A 50 -7.62 -16.62 -11.01
CA PHE A 50 -8.34 -17.26 -9.89
C PHE A 50 -9.72 -16.66 -9.62
N GLY A 51 -10.07 -15.55 -10.26
CA GLY A 51 -11.40 -14.93 -10.15
C GLY A 51 -11.54 -13.92 -9.01
N PRO A 52 -12.72 -13.28 -8.92
CA PRO A 52 -12.96 -12.14 -8.04
C PRO A 52 -13.01 -12.52 -6.54
N GLU A 53 -13.44 -13.72 -6.18
CA GLU A 53 -13.52 -14.17 -4.79
C GLU A 53 -12.14 -14.31 -4.16
N VAL A 54 -11.19 -14.92 -4.89
CA VAL A 54 -9.81 -15.10 -4.44
C VAL A 54 -9.10 -13.74 -4.37
N LEU A 55 -9.35 -12.86 -5.34
CA LEU A 55 -8.85 -11.48 -5.32
C LEU A 55 -9.36 -10.72 -4.09
N GLY A 56 -10.65 -10.85 -3.75
CA GLY A 56 -11.22 -10.26 -2.54
C GLY A 56 -10.55 -10.76 -1.26
N GLY A 57 -10.29 -12.07 -1.16
CA GLY A 57 -9.54 -12.66 -0.06
C GLY A 57 -8.11 -12.14 0.06
N LEU A 58 -7.41 -11.99 -1.07
CA LEU A 58 -6.08 -11.40 -1.12
C LEU A 58 -6.10 -9.95 -0.59
N LEU A 59 -7.04 -9.12 -1.08
CA LEU A 59 -7.14 -7.72 -0.64
C LEU A 59 -7.43 -7.60 0.84
N ALA A 60 -8.33 -8.43 1.38
CA ALA A 60 -8.62 -8.47 2.81
C ALA A 60 -7.36 -8.84 3.63
N GLY A 61 -6.64 -9.88 3.21
CA GLY A 61 -5.40 -10.32 3.87
C GLY A 61 -4.29 -9.26 3.82
N VAL A 62 -4.05 -8.67 2.65
CA VAL A 62 -3.07 -7.59 2.45
C VAL A 62 -3.43 -6.36 3.27
N THR A 63 -4.71 -6.03 3.39
CA THR A 63 -5.16 -4.90 4.19
C THR A 63 -4.89 -5.11 5.68
N VAL A 64 -5.35 -6.23 6.26
CA VAL A 64 -5.21 -6.47 7.71
C VAL A 64 -3.74 -6.62 8.10
N SER A 65 -2.95 -7.38 7.32
CA SER A 65 -1.53 -7.57 7.59
C SER A 65 -0.71 -6.32 7.33
N GLY A 66 -0.96 -5.62 6.22
CA GLY A 66 -0.23 -4.44 5.81
C GLY A 66 -0.47 -3.24 6.71
N VAL A 67 -1.71 -3.00 7.17
CA VAL A 67 -2.00 -1.89 8.11
C VAL A 67 -1.22 -2.09 9.41
N LEU A 68 -1.27 -3.28 10.00
CA LEU A 68 -0.56 -3.58 11.23
C LEU A 68 0.96 -3.44 11.06
N MET A 69 1.51 -3.95 9.96
CA MET A 69 2.94 -3.84 9.66
C MET A 69 3.37 -2.39 9.44
N GLY A 70 2.61 -1.62 8.67
CA GLY A 70 2.90 -0.21 8.40
C GLY A 70 2.89 0.66 9.67
N MET A 71 1.92 0.42 10.56
CA MET A 71 1.87 1.07 11.88
C MET A 71 3.06 0.69 12.75
N PHE A 72 3.39 -0.61 12.82
CA PHE A 72 4.54 -1.09 13.58
C PHE A 72 5.85 -0.45 13.13
N GLN A 73 6.13 -0.46 11.82
CA GLN A 73 7.36 0.09 11.26
C GLN A 73 7.48 1.60 11.52
N SER A 74 6.39 2.34 11.28
CA SER A 74 6.36 3.79 11.49
C SER A 74 6.58 4.16 12.96
N ASN A 75 5.90 3.46 13.87
CA ASN A 75 5.99 3.72 15.31
C ASN A 75 7.34 3.27 15.89
N ALA A 76 7.83 2.09 15.51
CA ALA A 76 9.11 1.57 15.99
C ALA A 76 10.27 2.45 15.55
N GLY A 77 10.32 2.84 14.26
CA GLY A 77 11.36 3.73 13.76
C GLY A 77 11.30 5.12 14.40
N GLY A 78 10.10 5.68 14.61
CA GLY A 78 9.93 6.94 15.32
C GLY A 78 10.35 6.86 16.80
N ALA A 79 10.08 5.74 17.46
CA ALA A 79 10.51 5.51 18.84
C ALA A 79 12.05 5.43 18.96
N TRP A 80 12.73 4.74 18.04
CA TRP A 80 14.19 4.69 18.02
C TRP A 80 14.84 6.05 17.74
N ASP A 81 14.31 6.84 16.81
CA ASP A 81 14.80 8.21 16.56
C ASP A 81 14.62 9.11 17.79
N ASN A 82 13.45 9.04 18.43
CA ASN A 82 13.16 9.81 19.64
C ASN A 82 14.05 9.38 20.82
N ALA A 83 14.33 8.08 20.95
CA ALA A 83 15.28 7.57 21.94
C ALA A 83 16.69 8.10 21.69
N LYS A 84 17.19 8.07 20.44
CA LYS A 84 18.47 8.69 20.10
C LYS A 84 18.48 10.18 20.46
N LYS A 85 17.43 10.92 20.07
CA LYS A 85 17.30 12.36 20.37
C LYS A 85 17.27 12.67 21.88
N SER A 86 16.79 11.77 22.74
CA SER A 86 16.83 11.98 24.20
C SER A 86 18.26 11.91 24.74
N PHE A 87 19.06 10.92 24.33
CA PHE A 87 20.49 10.87 24.65
C PHE A 87 21.28 12.05 24.08
N GLU A 88 20.86 12.59 22.93
CA GLU A 88 21.46 13.78 22.34
C GLU A 88 21.22 15.06 23.15
N LYS A 89 20.11 15.14 23.88
CA LYS A 89 19.74 16.26 24.77
C LYS A 89 20.25 16.08 26.21
N GLY A 90 20.72 14.89 26.55
CA GLY A 90 21.02 14.50 27.93
C GLY A 90 19.79 13.89 28.58
N VAL A 91 19.84 12.59 28.85
CA VAL A 91 18.74 11.85 29.49
C VAL A 91 19.21 11.26 30.81
N GLU A 92 18.40 11.38 31.85
CA GLU A 92 18.67 10.77 33.14
C GLU A 92 18.03 9.38 33.20
N ILE A 93 18.84 8.37 33.50
CA ILE A 93 18.42 6.98 33.62
C ILE A 93 18.98 6.46 34.94
N ASN A 94 18.10 6.05 35.86
CA ASN A 94 18.47 5.52 37.17
C ASN A 94 19.37 6.46 38.01
N GLY A 95 19.17 7.78 37.90
CA GLY A 95 19.96 8.79 38.62
C GLY A 95 21.29 9.15 37.97
N GLU A 96 21.62 8.58 36.81
CA GLU A 96 22.80 8.93 36.02
C GLU A 96 22.40 9.62 34.70
N THR A 97 23.04 10.74 34.39
CA THR A 97 22.79 11.47 33.15
C THR A 97 23.71 11.00 32.03
N TYR A 98 23.11 10.47 30.97
CA TYR A 98 23.80 9.99 29.79
C TYR A 98 23.72 11.03 28.66
N TYR A 99 24.86 11.29 28.02
CA TYR A 99 25.02 12.26 26.93
C TYR A 99 25.49 11.61 25.63
N LYS A 100 25.66 12.43 24.58
CA LYS A 100 26.30 12.03 23.32
C LYS A 100 27.65 11.35 23.56
N LYS A 101 27.96 10.37 22.71
CA LYS A 101 29.18 9.53 22.73
C LYS A 101 29.24 8.49 23.87
N SER A 102 28.28 8.45 24.78
CA SER A 102 28.13 7.34 25.72
C SER A 102 27.79 6.02 25.00
N GLU A 103 28.04 4.88 25.65
CA GLU A 103 27.68 3.57 25.08
C GLU A 103 26.17 3.43 24.79
N PRO A 104 25.25 3.83 25.70
CA PRO A 104 23.81 3.86 25.39
C PRO A 104 23.44 4.77 24.22
N HIS A 105 24.14 5.89 24.04
CA HIS A 105 23.95 6.74 22.86
C HIS A 105 24.36 6.03 21.57
N LYS A 106 25.48 5.30 21.53
CA LYS A 106 25.87 4.53 20.33
C LYS A 106 24.86 3.42 20.01
N ALA A 107 24.31 2.76 21.04
CA ALA A 107 23.27 1.76 20.87
C ALA A 107 21.97 2.36 20.29
N SER A 108 21.55 3.54 20.78
CA SER A 108 20.37 4.23 20.22
C SER A 108 20.57 4.75 18.80
N VAL A 109 21.79 5.20 18.44
CA VAL A 109 22.14 5.50 17.04
C VAL A 109 21.99 4.26 16.15
N THR A 110 22.43 3.09 16.63
CA THR A 110 22.25 1.83 15.88
C THR A 110 20.77 1.51 15.71
N GLY A 111 19.95 1.67 16.76
CA GLY A 111 18.50 1.50 16.67
C GLY A 111 17.84 2.44 15.64
N ASP A 112 18.24 3.72 15.63
CA ASP A 112 17.74 4.69 14.66
C ASP A 112 18.11 4.32 13.22
N THR A 113 19.35 3.87 12.97
CA THR A 113 19.76 3.41 11.62
C THR A 113 18.99 2.19 11.12
N VAL A 114 18.52 1.32 12.03
CA VAL A 114 17.61 0.22 11.69
C VAL A 114 16.18 0.75 11.46
N GLY A 115 15.78 1.78 12.20
CA GLY A 115 14.47 2.43 12.11
C GLY A 115 14.28 3.34 10.89
N ASP A 116 15.35 3.86 10.29
CA ASP A 116 15.28 4.78 9.14
C ASP A 116 14.56 4.14 7.93
N PRO A 117 14.93 2.93 7.46
CA PRO A 117 14.15 2.27 6.40
C PRO A 117 12.69 1.99 6.79
N PHE A 118 12.43 1.74 8.07
CA PHE A 118 11.09 1.40 8.56
C PHE A 118 10.16 2.61 8.56
N LYS A 119 10.59 3.75 9.13
CA LYS A 119 9.72 4.93 9.27
C LYS A 119 9.65 5.79 8.01
N ASP A 120 10.72 5.82 7.20
CA ASP A 120 10.80 6.73 6.05
C ASP A 120 10.60 6.04 4.70
N THR A 121 10.71 4.71 4.63
CA THR A 121 10.55 3.96 3.38
C THR A 121 9.39 2.98 3.45
N SER A 122 9.52 1.86 4.18
CA SER A 122 8.56 0.75 4.09
C SER A 122 7.23 1.03 4.80
N GLY A 123 7.27 1.66 5.98
CA GLY A 123 6.09 1.92 6.82
C GLY A 123 5.06 2.80 6.10
N PRO A 124 5.43 4.00 5.64
CA PRO A 124 4.53 4.87 4.87
C PRO A 124 4.10 4.25 3.52
N SER A 125 5.01 3.52 2.85
CA SER A 125 4.72 2.91 1.55
C SER A 125 3.68 1.81 1.62
N MET A 126 3.53 1.13 2.76
CA MET A 126 2.57 0.04 2.93
C MET A 126 1.13 0.52 2.71
N ASN A 127 0.78 1.72 3.18
CA ASN A 127 -0.55 2.31 2.95
C ASN A 127 -0.82 2.57 1.46
N ILE A 128 0.21 3.03 0.74
CA ILE A 128 0.12 3.26 -0.71
C ILE A 128 -0.03 1.93 -1.45
N LEU A 129 0.74 0.91 -1.08
CA LEU A 129 0.64 -0.42 -1.68
C LEU A 129 -0.77 -1.01 -1.57
N ILE A 130 -1.37 -0.98 -0.38
CA ILE A 130 -2.72 -1.49 -0.14
C ILE A 130 -3.74 -0.75 -1.02
N LYS A 131 -3.67 0.59 -1.05
CA LYS A 131 -4.59 1.43 -1.82
C LYS A 131 -4.43 1.22 -3.32
N LEU A 132 -3.21 1.14 -3.82
CA LEU A 132 -2.94 0.89 -5.23
C LEU A 132 -3.47 -0.49 -5.65
N MET A 133 -3.19 -1.54 -4.89
CA MET A 133 -3.72 -2.88 -5.17
C MET A 133 -5.25 -2.89 -5.20
N SER A 134 -5.89 -2.16 -4.27
CA SER A 134 -7.35 -2.05 -4.20
C SER A 134 -7.93 -1.31 -5.40
N ILE A 135 -7.31 -0.20 -5.82
CA ILE A 135 -7.73 0.57 -6.99
C ILE A 135 -7.56 -0.24 -8.27
N VAL A 136 -6.43 -0.92 -8.45
CA VAL A 136 -6.20 -1.79 -9.62
C VAL A 136 -7.24 -2.90 -9.66
N SER A 137 -7.53 -3.53 -8.53
CA SER A 137 -8.56 -4.57 -8.41
C SER A 137 -9.95 -4.06 -8.80
N LEU A 138 -10.28 -2.84 -8.37
CA LEU A 138 -11.56 -2.20 -8.72
C LEU A 138 -11.66 -1.91 -10.22
N ILE A 139 -10.56 -1.47 -10.85
CA ILE A 139 -10.52 -1.20 -12.29
C ILE A 139 -10.74 -2.49 -13.10
N ILE A 140 -10.15 -3.62 -12.67
CA ILE A 140 -10.31 -4.90 -13.38
C ILE A 140 -11.62 -5.62 -13.04
N ALA A 141 -12.32 -5.25 -11.96
CA ALA A 141 -13.52 -5.95 -11.48
C ALA A 141 -14.59 -6.20 -12.57
N PRO A 142 -14.94 -5.24 -13.46
CA PRO A 142 -15.90 -5.48 -14.53
C PRO A 142 -15.42 -6.48 -15.59
N HIS A 143 -14.11 -6.74 -15.68
CA HIS A 143 -13.50 -7.64 -16.67
C HIS A 143 -13.28 -9.05 -16.14
N ILE A 144 -13.35 -9.22 -14.82
CA ILE A 144 -13.21 -10.51 -14.14
C ILE A 144 -14.52 -10.99 -13.53
N HIS A 145 -15.61 -10.23 -13.71
CA HIS A 145 -16.90 -10.65 -13.20
C HIS A 145 -17.25 -11.98 -13.89
N VAL A 146 -17.57 -12.96 -13.08
CA VAL A 146 -18.16 -14.20 -13.57
C VAL A 146 -19.49 -13.77 -14.16
N ASP A 147 -19.61 -13.81 -15.49
CA ASP A 147 -20.92 -13.95 -16.10
C ASP A 147 -21.51 -15.19 -15.44
N GLY A 148 -22.45 -14.97 -14.52
CA GLY A 148 -23.30 -16.05 -14.07
C GLY A 148 -23.74 -16.77 -15.33
N ASN A 149 -23.49 -18.07 -15.39
CA ASN A 149 -24.01 -18.92 -16.43
C ASN A 149 -25.53 -19.08 -16.20
N GLU A 150 -26.24 -17.95 -16.18
CA GLU A 150 -27.66 -17.78 -16.37
C GLU A 150 -27.84 -17.12 -17.73
N THR A 151 -27.41 -17.81 -18.78
CA THR A 151 -28.28 -17.91 -19.96
C THR A 151 -29.45 -18.83 -19.59
N SER A 152 -30.18 -18.47 -18.54
CA SER A 152 -31.52 -18.97 -18.30
C SER A 152 -32.31 -18.46 -19.49
N THR A 153 -32.63 -19.39 -20.38
CA THR A 153 -33.58 -19.26 -21.47
C THR A 153 -34.82 -18.46 -21.06
N VAL A 154 -34.77 -17.13 -21.16
CA VAL A 154 -35.98 -16.33 -21.32
C VAL A 154 -36.34 -16.43 -22.80
N LYS A 155 -36.80 -17.63 -23.19
CA LYS A 155 -37.81 -17.72 -24.25
C LYS A 155 -39.00 -16.98 -23.68
N HIS A 156 -39.06 -15.68 -23.95
CA HIS A 156 -40.25 -14.89 -23.71
C HIS A 156 -41.35 -15.55 -24.54
N GLU A 157 -42.16 -16.39 -23.91
CA GLU A 157 -43.45 -16.77 -24.43
C GLU A 157 -44.24 -15.48 -24.57
N ILE A 158 -44.16 -14.87 -25.75
CA ILE A 158 -45.14 -13.91 -26.22
C ILE A 158 -46.38 -14.74 -26.54
N ARG A 159 -47.09 -15.17 -25.48
CA ARG A 159 -48.44 -15.70 -25.61
C ARG A 159 -49.31 -14.49 -25.94
N LYS A 160 -49.56 -14.36 -27.24
CA LYS A 160 -50.57 -13.49 -27.84
C LYS A 160 -51.85 -13.53 -27.02
N GLU A 161 -52.19 -12.43 -26.38
CA GLU A 161 -53.58 -12.09 -26.06
C GLU A 161 -53.78 -10.58 -26.27
N ILE A 162 -53.94 -10.20 -27.54
CA ILE A 162 -54.75 -9.05 -27.92
C ILE A 162 -55.69 -9.56 -29.02
N LYS A 163 -57.00 -9.53 -28.74
CA LYS A 163 -58.18 -9.45 -29.65
C LYS A 163 -59.37 -10.11 -28.93
N VAL A 164 -60.56 -9.54 -28.74
CA VAL A 164 -61.23 -8.31 -29.22
C VAL A 164 -62.32 -7.96 -28.19
N ALA A 165 -62.52 -6.67 -27.92
CA ALA A 165 -63.70 -6.18 -27.21
C ALA A 165 -64.96 -6.39 -28.06
N GLU A 166 -65.91 -7.20 -27.58
CA GLU A 166 -67.25 -7.27 -28.17
C GLU A 166 -68.17 -6.33 -27.37
N VAL A 167 -68.28 -5.07 -27.81
CA VAL A 167 -69.38 -4.20 -27.42
C VAL A 167 -70.56 -4.53 -28.32
N LYS A 168 -71.57 -5.23 -27.78
CA LYS A 168 -72.90 -5.31 -28.39
C LYS A 168 -73.93 -4.73 -27.45
N SER A 169 -74.35 -3.52 -27.79
CA SER A 169 -75.57 -2.87 -27.34
C SER A 169 -76.81 -3.63 -27.84
N VAL A 170 -77.65 -4.18 -26.97
CA VAL A 170 -79.06 -4.49 -27.30
C VAL A 170 -79.95 -4.39 -26.05
N ILE A 171 -80.57 -3.22 -25.90
CA ILE A 171 -81.99 -2.96 -25.58
C ILE A 171 -82.78 -4.14 -24.94
N GLN A 172 -83.22 -3.99 -23.68
CA GLN A 172 -84.38 -4.71 -23.14
C GLN A 172 -85.64 -3.84 -23.24
N PRO A 173 -86.77 -4.34 -23.79
CA PRO A 173 -88.02 -3.61 -23.80
C PRO A 173 -88.79 -3.80 -22.48
N ILE A 174 -89.49 -2.73 -22.10
CA ILE A 174 -90.49 -2.65 -21.05
C ILE A 174 -91.68 -3.56 -21.38
N LYS A 175 -92.10 -4.39 -20.43
CA LYS A 175 -93.50 -4.73 -20.13
C LYS A 175 -93.64 -5.06 -18.65
#